data_AF-A0A8J3GDK2-F1
#
_entry.id   AF-A0A8J3GDK2-F1
#
_cell.length_a   1.000
_cell.length_b   1.000
_cell.length_c   1.000
_cell.angle_alpha   90.00
_cell.angle_beta   90.00
_cell.angle_gamma   90.00
#
_symmetry.space_group_name_H-M   'P 1'
#
loop_
_entity.id
_entity.type
_entity.pdbx_description
1 polymer ?
#
loop_
_entity_poly.entity_id
_entity_poly.type
_entity_poly.pdbx_seq_one_letter_code
_entity_poly.pdbx_strand_id
1 'polypeptide(L)'
;MSKKISQLAAATTIPENAQILIYDPDEANDADKLKRYTGKLCTNDAYTVAGVPTAADYTGVMIYVSNGAAGSPVMAFSNGTNWLRCDTRAAIAAS
;
A
#
# COMPACT_ATOMS: atom_id res chain seq x y z
N MET A 1 34.99 15.92 -6.62
CA MET A 1 33.75 16.63 -6.23
C MET A 1 32.57 16.00 -6.99
N SER A 2 31.40 15.93 -6.36
CA SER A 2 30.32 14.93 -6.53
C SER A 2 29.77 14.68 -7.95
N LYS A 3 29.75 13.40 -8.38
CA LYS A 3 29.19 12.87 -9.65
C LYS A 3 27.66 12.92 -9.77
N LYS A 4 26.93 13.41 -8.75
CA LYS A 4 25.47 13.20 -8.63
C LYS A 4 24.61 14.18 -9.46
N ILE A 5 25.10 15.38 -9.77
CA ILE A 5 24.28 16.42 -10.45
C ILE A 5 24.29 16.27 -11.98
N SER A 6 25.34 15.70 -12.59
CA SER A 6 25.41 15.56 -14.05
C SER A 6 24.46 14.52 -14.65
N GLN A 7 23.92 13.57 -13.87
CA GLN A 7 23.03 12.53 -14.41
C GLN A 7 21.59 13.00 -14.63
N LEU A 8 21.19 14.13 -14.05
CA LEU A 8 19.81 14.66 -14.16
C LEU A 8 19.57 15.42 -15.47
N ALA A 9 20.62 15.80 -16.19
CA ALA A 9 20.53 16.48 -17.48
C ALA A 9 20.18 15.52 -18.65
N ALA A 10 20.12 14.21 -18.41
CA ALA A 10 19.88 13.20 -19.45
C ALA A 10 18.39 12.84 -19.66
N ALA A 11 17.49 13.29 -18.78
CA ALA A 11 16.05 13.06 -18.91
C ALA A 11 15.40 14.19 -19.72
N THR A 12 15.33 14.05 -21.04
CA THR A 12 14.92 15.13 -21.96
C THR A 12 13.46 15.59 -21.79
N THR A 13 12.61 14.92 -21.02
CA THR A 13 11.32 15.51 -20.62
C THR A 13 10.84 14.92 -19.30
N ILE A 14 10.67 15.77 -18.29
CA ILE A 14 9.96 15.44 -17.05
C ILE A 14 8.49 15.87 -17.28
N PRO A 15 7.52 14.95 -17.18
CA PRO A 15 6.12 15.32 -17.41
C PRO A 15 5.66 16.30 -16.34
N GLU A 16 4.76 17.22 -16.72
CA GLU A 16 4.33 18.38 -15.91
C GLU A 16 3.76 18.01 -14.53
N ASN A 17 3.31 16.77 -14.37
CA ASN A 17 2.78 16.22 -13.13
C ASN A 17 3.75 15.31 -12.36
N ALA A 18 5.00 15.16 -12.79
CA ALA A 18 5.98 14.36 -12.06
C ALA A 18 6.40 15.09 -10.78
N GLN A 19 6.12 14.46 -9.63
CA GLN A 19 6.64 14.89 -8.35
C GLN A 19 8.05 14.34 -8.15
N ILE A 20 9.06 15.21 -8.21
CA ILE A 20 10.45 14.88 -7.87
C ILE A 20 10.62 15.10 -6.37
N LEU A 21 10.91 14.03 -5.63
CA LEU A 21 11.29 14.13 -4.22
C LEU A 21 12.80 14.34 -4.13
N ILE A 22 13.20 15.58 -3.88
CA ILE A 22 14.58 15.90 -3.50
C ILE A 22 14.68 15.62 -2.00
N TYR A 23 15.46 14.60 -1.64
CA TYR A 23 15.75 14.26 -0.25
C TYR A 23 17.00 15.02 0.20
N ASP A 24 16.87 15.90 1.18
CA ASP A 24 18.01 16.43 1.93
C ASP A 24 18.14 15.67 3.27
N PRO A 25 19.22 14.89 3.48
CA PRO A 25 19.39 14.10 4.70
C PRO A 25 19.57 14.94 5.97
N ASP A 26 19.91 16.22 5.85
CA ASP A 26 20.26 17.08 6.99
C ASP A 26 19.10 18.00 7.42
N GLU A 27 18.00 18.05 6.66
CA GLU A 27 16.79 18.78 7.06
C GLU A 27 15.86 17.88 7.90
N ALA A 28 15.64 18.25 9.17
CA ALA A 28 14.79 17.54 10.15
C ALA A 28 13.32 17.33 9.70
N ASN A 29 12.91 17.96 8.61
CA ASN A 29 11.55 18.05 8.08
C ASN A 29 11.32 17.00 6.97
N ASP A 30 12.39 16.46 6.39
CA ASP A 30 12.36 15.65 5.18
C ASP A 30 11.98 14.19 5.47
N ALA A 31 12.26 13.70 6.68
CA ALA A 31 11.75 12.41 7.15
C ALA A 31 10.21 12.40 7.26
N ASP A 32 9.58 13.55 7.56
CA ASP A 32 8.13 13.70 7.61
C ASP A 32 7.51 13.83 6.20
N LYS A 33 8.24 14.41 5.24
CA LYS A 33 7.87 14.41 3.82
C LYS A 33 7.98 13.00 3.23
N LEU A 34 9.03 12.25 3.57
CA LEU A 34 9.21 10.87 3.12
C LEU A 34 8.05 9.98 3.62
N LYS A 35 7.62 10.11 4.89
CA LYS A 35 6.47 9.38 5.45
C LYS A 35 5.15 9.64 4.71
N ARG A 36 4.93 10.85 4.18
CA ARG A 36 3.73 11.17 3.37
C ARG A 36 3.70 10.47 2.01
N TYR A 37 4.85 10.05 1.50
CA TYR A 37 4.97 9.38 0.19
C TYR A 37 5.30 7.87 0.31
N THR A 38 6.03 7.42 1.33
CA THR A 38 6.29 6.00 1.62
C THR A 38 5.12 5.33 2.33
N GLY A 39 4.33 6.08 3.12
CA GLY A 39 3.05 5.59 3.64
C GLY A 39 2.05 5.23 2.53
N LYS A 40 2.28 5.71 1.29
CA LYS A 40 1.46 5.41 0.11
C LYS A 40 2.02 4.27 -0.76
N LEU A 41 3.30 3.89 -0.61
CA LEU A 41 3.89 2.79 -1.39
C LEU A 41 3.51 1.39 -0.87
N CYS A 42 3.00 1.32 0.37
CA CYS A 42 2.08 0.32 0.87
C CYS A 42 1.64 0.83 2.24
N THR A 43 0.37 1.20 2.40
CA THR A 43 -0.12 1.55 3.73
C THR A 43 -0.07 0.26 4.56
N ASN A 44 0.42 0.36 5.80
CA ASN A 44 0.48 -0.75 6.75
C ASN A 44 -0.91 -1.22 7.24
N ASP A 45 -1.97 -1.02 6.45
CA ASP A 45 -3.35 -1.29 6.85
C ASP A 45 -3.63 -2.79 6.71
N ALA A 46 -2.99 -3.57 7.58
CA ALA A 46 -3.37 -4.93 7.83
C ALA A 46 -4.71 -4.92 8.57
N TYR A 47 -5.77 -5.32 7.88
CA TYR A 47 -7.06 -5.49 8.53
C TYR A 47 -7.00 -6.66 9.51
N THR A 48 -7.72 -6.56 10.62
CA THR A 48 -8.16 -7.76 11.33
C THR A 48 -9.50 -8.21 10.75
N VAL A 49 -9.90 -9.47 10.95
CA VAL A 49 -11.22 -9.96 10.57
C VAL A 49 -12.35 -9.05 11.08
N ALA A 50 -12.22 -8.48 12.27
CA ALA A 50 -13.20 -7.56 12.84
C ALA A 50 -13.14 -6.15 12.25
N GLY A 51 -12.00 -5.76 11.65
CA GLY A 51 -11.78 -4.43 11.10
C GLY A 51 -11.99 -4.32 9.59
N VAL A 52 -12.28 -5.41 8.89
CA VAL A 52 -12.52 -5.35 7.44
C VAL A 52 -13.79 -4.53 7.15
N PRO A 53 -13.79 -3.70 6.08
CA PRO A 53 -14.97 -2.93 5.70
C PRO A 53 -16.06 -3.84 5.12
N THR A 54 -17.27 -3.31 4.94
CA THR A 54 -18.38 -4.06 4.34
C THR A 54 -18.02 -4.54 2.94
N ALA A 55 -18.06 -5.85 2.69
CA ALA A 55 -17.62 -6.43 1.42
C ALA A 55 -18.39 -5.90 0.20
N ALA A 56 -19.69 -5.61 0.35
CA ALA A 56 -20.55 -5.11 -0.73
C ALA A 56 -20.03 -3.80 -1.37
N ASP A 57 -19.44 -2.91 -0.57
CA ASP A 57 -18.94 -1.60 -1.03
C ASP A 57 -17.62 -1.71 -1.82
N TYR A 58 -16.96 -2.87 -1.78
CA TYR A 58 -15.60 -3.07 -2.27
C TYR A 58 -15.46 -4.28 -3.20
N THR A 59 -16.51 -4.63 -3.94
CA THR A 59 -16.50 -5.79 -4.87
C THR A 59 -15.28 -5.75 -5.81
N GLY A 60 -14.50 -6.83 -5.86
CA GLY A 60 -13.30 -6.96 -6.69
C GLY A 60 -12.02 -6.38 -6.10
N VAL A 61 -12.07 -5.72 -4.93
CA VAL A 61 -10.90 -5.17 -4.24
C VAL A 61 -10.19 -6.26 -3.43
N MET A 62 -8.86 -6.13 -3.31
CA MET A 62 -8.00 -7.00 -2.49
C MET A 62 -7.52 -6.30 -1.21
N ILE A 63 -7.39 -7.08 -0.14
CA ILE A 63 -6.87 -6.65 1.16
C ILE A 63 -5.92 -7.69 1.76
N TYR A 64 -5.06 -7.24 2.68
CA TYR A 64 -4.32 -8.11 3.59
C TYR A 64 -5.03 -8.18 4.94
N VAL A 65 -5.24 -9.40 5.45
CA VAL A 65 -5.88 -9.65 6.75
C VAL A 65 -4.90 -10.36 7.67
N SER A 66 -4.56 -9.76 8.80
CA SER A 66 -3.52 -10.26 9.72
C SER A 66 -3.94 -11.49 10.53
N ASN A 67 -5.24 -11.69 10.76
CA ASN A 67 -5.76 -12.77 11.59
C ASN A 67 -6.97 -13.48 10.96
N GLY A 68 -6.91 -13.74 9.65
CA GLY A 68 -7.95 -14.40 8.88
C GLY A 68 -8.07 -15.91 9.17
N ALA A 69 -7.63 -16.73 8.23
CA ALA A 69 -7.79 -18.19 8.22
C ALA A 69 -7.45 -18.88 9.56
N ALA A 70 -8.47 -19.09 10.40
CA ALA A 70 -8.30 -19.59 11.77
C ALA A 70 -7.21 -18.82 12.56
N GLY A 71 -7.16 -17.50 12.40
CA GLY A 71 -6.17 -16.62 13.03
C GLY A 71 -4.86 -16.45 12.25
N SER A 72 -4.69 -17.13 11.11
CA SER A 72 -3.50 -16.98 10.27
C SER A 72 -3.64 -15.81 9.28
N PRO A 73 -2.56 -15.08 8.97
CA PRO A 73 -2.59 -14.00 8.00
C PRO A 73 -2.87 -14.49 6.57
N VAL A 74 -3.68 -13.75 5.81
CA VAL A 74 -4.09 -14.11 4.44
C VAL A 74 -4.28 -12.88 3.54
N MET A 75 -4.11 -13.08 2.24
CA MET A 75 -4.63 -12.17 1.21
C MET A 75 -6.09 -12.55 0.89
N ALA A 76 -6.96 -11.56 0.79
CA ALA A 76 -8.38 -11.74 0.52
C ALA A 76 -8.90 -10.77 -0.54
N PHE A 77 -9.99 -11.14 -1.21
CA PHE A 77 -10.72 -10.29 -2.15
C PHE A 77 -12.22 -10.29 -1.81
N SER A 78 -12.91 -9.19 -2.11
CA SER A 78 -14.36 -9.14 -1.95
C SER A 78 -15.06 -9.72 -3.18
N ASN A 79 -16.04 -10.59 -2.97
CA ASN A 79 -16.99 -11.03 -4.00
C ASN A 79 -18.32 -10.26 -3.98
N GLY A 80 -18.40 -9.16 -3.22
CA GLY A 80 -19.63 -8.37 -3.02
C GLY A 80 -20.54 -8.87 -1.90
N THR A 81 -20.18 -9.96 -1.22
CA THR A 81 -20.92 -10.48 -0.05
C THR A 81 -19.97 -10.81 1.09
N ASN A 82 -18.86 -11.49 0.79
CA ASN A 82 -17.87 -11.93 1.75
C ASN A 82 -16.47 -11.52 1.29
N TRP A 83 -15.58 -11.37 2.27
CA TRP A 83 -14.14 -11.39 2.04
C TRP A 83 -13.68 -12.84 1.94
N LEU A 84 -13.20 -13.23 0.76
CA LEU A 84 -12.76 -14.58 0.46
C LEU A 84 -11.24 -14.62 0.33
N ARG A 85 -10.61 -15.66 0.85
CA ARG A 85 -9.18 -15.89 0.71
C ARG A 85 -8.81 -16.19 -0.75
N CYS A 86 -7.68 -15.68 -1.20
CA CYS A 86 -7.21 -15.92 -2.57
C CYS A 86 -6.77 -17.37 -2.83
N ASP A 87 -6.42 -18.13 -1.79
CA ASP A 87 -5.87 -19.49 -1.91
C ASP A 87 -6.94 -20.59 -2.04
N THR A 88 -8.05 -20.44 -1.32
CA THR A 88 -9.08 -21.47 -1.18
C THR A 88 -10.49 -20.98 -1.51
N ARG A 89 -10.66 -19.66 -1.70
CA ARG A 89 -11.96 -18.99 -1.81
C ARG A 89 -12.88 -19.19 -0.59
N ALA A 90 -12.37 -19.76 0.51
CA ALA A 90 -13.08 -19.79 1.79
C ALA A 90 -13.14 -18.38 2.40
N ALA A 91 -14.15 -18.11 3.22
CA ALA A 91 -14.26 -16.84 3.93
C ALA A 91 -13.07 -16.63 4.89
N ILE A 92 -12.69 -15.37 5.11
CA ILE A 92 -11.63 -15.03 6.08
C ILE A 92 -12.04 -15.32 7.54
N ALA A 93 -13.34 -15.44 7.80
CA ALA A 93 -13.93 -15.80 9.08
C ALA A 93 -14.81 -17.05 8.89
N ALA A 94 -14.79 -17.96 9.86
CA ALA A 94 -15.85 -18.97 9.96
C ALA A 94 -17.15 -18.28 10.42
N SER A 95 -18.29 -18.74 9.89
CA SER A 95 -19.64 -18.28 10.24
C SER A 95 -20.05 -18.67 11.64
#